data_AF-A0A832JKI3-F1
#
_entry.id   AF-A0A832JKI3-F1
#
_cell.length_a   1.000
_cell.length_b   1.000
_cell.length_c   1.000
_cell.angle_alpha   90.00
_cell.angle_beta   90.00
_cell.angle_gamma   90.00
#
_symmetry.space_group_name_H-M   'P 1'
#
loop_
_entity.id
_entity.type
_entity.pdbx_description
1 polymer ?
#
loop_
_entity_poly.entity_id
_entity_poly.type
_entity_poly.pdbx_seq_one_letter_code
_entity_poly.pdbx_strand_id
1 'polypeptide(L)'
;MAWRLSKFAARIELARKLRERGFYVRWHAYEFLLGYRGRLIGTLFLEPSKGRATLYCKRGAPLAEIERALREALSEVAGGVKLEVKEVG
;
A
#
# COMPACT_ATOMS: atom_id res chain seq x y z
N MET A 1 0.96 -10.01 11.76
CA MET A 1 -0.01 -9.25 12.57
C MET A 1 0.14 -7.77 12.24
N ALA A 2 -0.98 -7.05 12.05
CA ALA A 2 -0.99 -5.71 11.45
C ALA A 2 -0.18 -4.65 12.22
N TRP A 3 -0.05 -4.78 13.55
CA TRP A 3 0.78 -3.88 14.37
C TRP A 3 2.24 -3.83 13.91
N ARG A 4 2.74 -4.85 13.19
CA ARG A 4 4.11 -4.86 12.64
C ARG A 4 4.37 -3.62 11.77
N LEU A 5 3.36 -3.11 11.06
CA LEU A 5 3.46 -1.87 10.27
C LEU A 5 3.64 -0.59 11.13
N SER A 6 3.50 -0.65 12.46
CA SER A 6 3.92 0.43 13.38
C SER A 6 5.44 0.54 13.50
N LYS A 7 6.19 -0.51 13.13
CA LYS A 7 7.65 -0.49 13.15
C LYS A 7 8.19 0.11 11.85
N PHE A 8 9.18 0.97 11.99
CA PHE A 8 9.85 1.65 10.89
C PHE A 8 10.43 0.66 9.87
N ALA A 9 11.12 -0.39 10.35
CA ALA A 9 11.68 -1.44 9.51
C ALA A 9 10.63 -2.16 8.63
N ALA A 10 9.45 -2.45 9.17
CA ALA A 10 8.38 -3.11 8.40
C ALA A 10 7.84 -2.19 7.28
N ARG A 11 7.79 -0.87 7.50
CA ARG A 11 7.38 0.09 6.47
C ARG A 11 8.42 0.22 5.36
N ILE A 12 9.72 0.15 5.70
CA ILE A 12 10.79 0.05 4.69
C ILE A 12 10.64 -1.25 3.90
N GLU A 13 10.40 -2.37 4.57
CA GLU A 13 10.20 -3.67 3.92
C GLU A 13 9.02 -3.63 2.96
N LEU A 14 7.89 -3.05 3.37
CA LEU A 14 6.73 -2.83 2.51
C LEU A 14 7.07 -1.97 1.29
N ALA A 15 7.77 -0.85 1.49
CA ALA A 15 8.20 0.01 0.38
C ALA A 15 9.07 -0.76 -0.63
N ARG A 16 9.99 -1.60 -0.15
CA ARG A 16 10.83 -2.46 -1.00
C ARG A 16 9.99 -3.48 -1.77
N LYS A 17 9.12 -4.22 -1.09
CA LYS A 17 8.25 -5.25 -1.68
C LYS A 17 7.31 -4.69 -2.75
N LEU A 18 6.84 -3.46 -2.57
CA LEU A 18 6.04 -2.75 -3.56
C LEU A 18 6.89 -2.33 -4.78
N ARG A 19 8.10 -1.81 -4.57
CA ARG A 19 9.01 -1.47 -5.67
C ARG A 19 9.38 -2.68 -6.53
N GLU A 20 9.61 -3.84 -5.91
CA GLU A 20 9.86 -5.11 -6.62
C GLU A 20 8.68 -5.54 -7.50
N ARG A 21 7.46 -5.09 -7.18
CA ARG A 21 6.24 -5.33 -7.97
C ARG A 21 5.97 -4.24 -9.01
N GLY A 22 6.94 -3.37 -9.28
CA GLY A 22 6.85 -2.31 -10.28
C GLY A 22 6.16 -1.04 -9.81
N PHE A 23 5.96 -0.86 -8.51
CA PHE A 23 5.45 0.41 -7.97
C PHE A 23 6.57 1.44 -7.81
N TYR A 24 6.28 2.67 -8.20
CA TYR A 24 6.95 3.81 -7.60
C TYR A 24 6.39 4.02 -6.20
N VAL A 25 7.27 4.21 -5.20
CA VAL A 25 6.87 4.42 -3.81
C VAL A 25 7.66 5.58 -3.20
N ARG A 26 6.94 6.64 -2.83
CA ARG A 26 7.43 7.69 -1.94
C ARG A 26 6.70 7.59 -0.61
N TRP A 27 7.46 7.38 0.44
CA TRP A 27 6.94 7.12 1.78
C TRP A 27 7.12 8.33 2.69
N HIS A 28 6.08 8.65 3.46
CA HIS A 28 6.09 9.64 4.52
C HIS A 28 5.26 9.11 5.72
N ALA A 29 5.92 8.77 6.83
CA ALA A 29 5.29 8.26 8.06
C ALA A 29 4.38 7.02 7.87
N TYR A 30 3.07 7.19 7.69
CA TYR A 30 2.10 6.10 7.43
C TYR A 30 1.42 6.23 6.06
N GLU A 31 1.87 7.18 5.25
CA GLU A 31 1.36 7.48 3.92
C GLU A 31 2.37 7.06 2.87
N PHE A 32 1.90 6.32 1.88
CA PHE A 32 2.70 5.85 0.75
C PHE A 32 2.08 6.42 -0.51
N LEU A 33 2.74 7.41 -1.11
CA LEU A 33 2.40 7.85 -2.46
C LEU A 33 2.86 6.77 -3.44
N LEU A 34 1.93 6.26 -4.23
CA LEU A 34 2.13 5.17 -5.16
C LEU A 34 2.00 5.65 -6.61
N GLY A 35 2.92 5.16 -7.43
CA GLY A 35 2.80 5.15 -8.88
C GLY A 35 2.90 3.73 -9.42
N TYR A 36 2.28 3.48 -10.56
CA TYR A 36 2.28 2.17 -11.22
C TYR A 36 2.31 2.37 -12.74
N ARG A 37 3.19 1.62 -13.44
CA ARG A 37 3.40 1.72 -14.90
C ARG A 37 3.56 3.16 -15.39
N GLY A 38 4.44 3.92 -14.73
CA GLY A 38 4.76 5.30 -15.11
C GLY A 38 3.69 6.35 -14.77
N ARG A 39 2.62 5.99 -14.05
CA ARG A 39 1.55 6.92 -13.66
C ARG A 39 1.38 6.95 -12.15
N LEU A 40 1.24 8.14 -11.56
CA LEU A 40 0.76 8.24 -10.17
C LEU A 40 -0.64 7.65 -10.07
N ILE A 41 -0.87 6.77 -9.10
CA ILE A 41 -2.15 6.08 -8.89
C ILE A 41 -2.89 6.60 -7.67
N GLY A 42 -2.18 7.05 -6.63
CA GLY A 42 -2.80 7.56 -5.40
C GLY A 42 -1.96 7.27 -4.16
N THR A 43 -2.59 7.29 -2.99
CA THR A 43 -1.93 7.16 -1.70
C THR A 43 -2.49 5.96 -0.92
N LEU A 44 -1.60 5.09 -0.45
CA LEU A 44 -1.92 4.05 0.51
C LEU A 44 -1.68 4.59 1.92
N PHE A 45 -2.74 4.65 2.72
CA PHE A 45 -2.69 5.04 4.12
C PHE A 45 -2.71 3.80 5.01
N LEU A 46 -1.77 3.72 5.95
CA LEU A 46 -1.65 2.61 6.89
C LEU A 46 -2.21 3.00 8.27
N GLU A 47 -3.09 2.17 8.82
CA GLU A 47 -3.63 2.31 10.18
C GLU A 47 -3.36 1.03 10.98
N PRO A 48 -2.12 0.80 11.47
CA PRO A 48 -1.74 -0.44 12.12
C PRO A 48 -2.56 -0.77 13.37
N SER A 49 -2.95 0.26 14.15
CA SER A 49 -3.78 0.12 15.36
C SER A 49 -5.19 -0.38 15.07
N LYS A 50 -5.69 -0.15 13.84
CA LYS A 50 -7.00 -0.61 13.37
C LYS A 50 -6.91 -1.86 12.49
N GLY A 51 -5.70 -2.38 12.26
CA GLY A 51 -5.49 -3.51 11.36
C GLY A 51 -5.87 -3.22 9.90
N ARG A 52 -5.79 -1.96 9.46
CA ARG A 52 -6.32 -1.53 8.16
C ARG A 52 -5.26 -0.82 7.32
N ALA A 53 -5.40 -0.95 6.01
CA ALA A 53 -4.78 -0.06 5.04
C ALA A 53 -5.86 0.40 4.04
N THR A 54 -5.83 1.68 3.66
CA THR A 54 -6.77 2.24 2.70
C THR A 54 -6.01 2.84 1.51
N LEU A 55 -6.26 2.33 0.31
CA LEU A 55 -5.79 2.94 -0.92
C LEU A 55 -6.82 3.96 -1.40
N TYR A 56 -6.44 5.24 -1.41
CA TYR A 56 -7.14 6.28 -2.14
C TYR A 56 -6.50 6.40 -3.52
N CYS A 57 -7.24 6.08 -4.57
CA CYS A 57 -6.71 6.01 -5.93
C CYS A 57 -7.53 6.82 -6.91
N LYS A 58 -6.90 7.29 -7.98
CA LYS A 58 -7.59 8.00 -9.06
C LYS A 58 -8.52 7.06 -9.83
N ARG A 59 -9.63 7.60 -10.33
CA ARG A 59 -10.54 6.89 -11.23
C ARG A 59 -9.79 6.34 -12.47
N GLY A 60 -10.10 5.11 -12.87
CA GLY A 60 -9.52 4.47 -14.06
C GLY A 60 -8.11 3.91 -13.86
N ALA A 61 -7.63 3.81 -12.62
CA ALA A 61 -6.45 3.01 -12.30
C ALA A 61 -6.73 1.50 -12.55
N PRO A 62 -5.71 0.67 -12.87
CA PRO A 62 -5.89 -0.77 -13.02
C PRO A 62 -6.08 -1.44 -11.64
N LEU A 63 -7.25 -1.25 -11.04
CA LEU A 63 -7.54 -1.58 -9.64
C LEU A 63 -7.29 -3.05 -9.30
N ALA A 64 -7.74 -3.99 -10.14
CA ALA A 64 -7.59 -5.42 -9.86
C ALA A 64 -6.12 -5.85 -9.72
N GLU A 65 -5.24 -5.33 -10.59
CA GLU A 65 -3.80 -5.62 -10.53
C GLU A 65 -3.13 -4.94 -9.33
N ILE A 66 -3.46 -3.67 -9.10
CA ILE A 66 -2.93 -2.89 -7.98
C ILE A 66 -3.34 -3.52 -6.65
N GLU A 67 -4.62 -3.82 -6.48
CA GLU A 67 -5.18 -4.37 -5.26
C GLU A 67 -4.56 -5.74 -4.95
N ARG A 68 -4.44 -6.63 -5.96
CA ARG A 68 -3.77 -7.92 -5.79
C ARG A 68 -2.33 -7.74 -5.30
N ALA A 69 -1.55 -6.90 -5.98
CA ALA A 69 -0.16 -6.67 -5.63
C ALA A 69 0.00 -6.05 -4.23
N LEU A 70 -0.89 -5.14 -3.84
CA LEU A 70 -0.93 -4.57 -2.50
C LEU A 70 -1.27 -5.61 -1.43
N ARG A 71 -2.26 -6.47 -1.68
CA ARG A 71 -2.65 -7.54 -0.75
C ARG A 71 -1.51 -8.51 -0.50
N GLU A 72 -0.81 -8.92 -1.55
CA GLU A 72 0.38 -9.78 -1.44
C GLU A 72 1.52 -9.12 -0.66
N ALA A 73 1.86 -7.87 -0.99
CA ALA A 73 2.94 -7.17 -0.29
C ALA A 73 2.59 -6.93 1.19
N LEU A 74 1.33 -6.60 1.50
CA LEU A 74 0.86 -6.45 2.87
C LEU A 74 0.87 -7.78 3.62
N SER A 75 0.45 -8.88 3.01
CA SER A 75 0.43 -10.20 3.68
C SER A 75 1.85 -10.71 4.00
N GLU A 76 2.80 -10.52 3.09
CA GLU A 76 4.22 -10.87 3.28
C GLU A 76 4.86 -10.10 4.45
N VAL A 77 4.54 -8.80 4.58
CA VAL A 77 5.15 -7.94 5.61
C VAL A 77 4.39 -8.01 6.93
N ALA A 78 3.06 -8.08 6.88
CA ALA A 78 2.19 -8.02 8.04
C ALA A 78 0.85 -8.70 7.78
N GLY A 79 0.72 -9.97 8.20
CA GLY A 79 -0.56 -10.67 8.15
C GLY A 79 -1.67 -9.98 8.96
N GLY A 80 -2.92 -10.12 8.52
CA GLY A 80 -4.12 -9.60 9.18
C GLY A 80 -4.45 -8.13 8.89
N VAL A 81 -3.83 -7.52 7.86
CA VAL A 81 -4.19 -6.18 7.40
C VAL A 81 -5.34 -6.24 6.41
N LYS A 82 -6.46 -5.59 6.72
CA LYS A 82 -7.58 -5.41 5.78
C LYS A 82 -7.26 -4.27 4.83
N LEU A 83 -7.18 -4.56 3.53
CA LEU A 83 -7.07 -3.54 2.49
C LEU A 83 -8.46 -3.08 2.03
N GLU A 84 -8.70 -1.77 2.09
CA GLU A 84 -9.83 -1.07 1.48
C GLU A 84 -9.34 -0.24 0.30
N VAL A 85 -10.11 -0.20 -0.79
CA VAL A 85 -9.80 0.60 -1.98
C VAL A 85 -10.92 1.61 -2.19
N LYS A 86 -10.55 2.87 -2.37
CA LYS A 86 -11.47 3.99 -2.59
C LYS A 86 -11.00 4.76 -3.81
N GLU A 87 -11.86 4.85 -4.82
CA GLU A 87 -11.64 5.75 -5.95
C GLU A 87 -11.99 7.20 -5.53
N VAL A 88 -11.15 8.14 -5.93
CA VAL A 88 -11.33 9.58 -5.73
C VAL A 88 -11.18 10.30 -7.07
N GLY A 89 -12.06 11.30 -7.30
CA GLY A 89 -12.23 11.96 -8.60
C GLY A 89 -13.48 11.47 -9.30
#